data_AF-A0A7W1KB86-F1
#
_entry.id   AF-A0A7W1KB86-F1
#
_cell.length_a   1.000
_cell.length_b   1.000
_cell.length_c   1.000
_cell.angle_alpha   90.00
_cell.angle_beta   90.00
_cell.angle_gamma   90.00
#
_symmetry.space_group_name_H-M   'P 1'
#
loop_
_entity.id
_entity.type
_entity.pdbx_description
1 polymer ?
#
loop_
_entity_poly.entity_id
_entity_poly.type
_entity_poly.pdbx_seq_one_letter_code
_entity_poly.pdbx_strand_id
1 'polypeptide(L)'
;MTSTADRQAVTAAYVGCASAAAYAALKGAWALGSTLGVSDGEVFDAFLKQLGGPLVALWATVLLALLACAILLSLVQPWGRRIPRPLRASLAWLGAIMAPIGLIRLGVTIAETIAGNPFPMLTPATYISVYMCFTVLGLTFAVTAWRTRSAQPTRRPATHGAAS
;
A
#
# COMPACT_ATOMS: atom_id res chain seq x y z
N MET A 1 19.80 22.42 1.56
CA MET A 1 18.79 22.19 2.62
C MET A 1 17.60 21.47 1.99
N THR A 2 17.40 20.18 2.28
CA THR A 2 16.16 19.47 1.90
C THR A 2 14.98 20.12 2.63
N SER A 3 13.91 20.44 1.90
CA SER A 3 12.69 21.01 2.48
C SER A 3 12.12 20.05 3.54
N THR A 4 11.43 20.57 4.55
CA THR A 4 10.66 19.75 5.52
C THR A 4 9.65 18.85 4.81
N ALA A 5 9.10 19.31 3.67
CA ALA A 5 8.20 18.52 2.83
C ALA A 5 8.89 17.30 2.20
N ASP A 6 10.17 17.42 1.80
CA ASP A 6 10.94 16.30 1.24
C ASP A 6 11.19 15.24 2.31
N ARG A 7 11.56 15.66 3.52
CA ARG A 7 11.78 14.75 4.66
C ARG A 7 10.51 13.96 5.00
N GLN A 8 9.35 14.62 4.99
CA GLN A 8 8.07 13.96 5.25
C GLN A 8 7.72 12.92 4.18
N ALA A 9 7.93 13.23 2.89
CA ALA A 9 7.69 12.28 1.80
C ALA A 9 8.62 11.07 1.88
N VAL A 10 9.89 11.28 2.24
CA VAL A 10 10.87 10.22 2.49
C VAL A 10 10.42 9.31 3.64
N THR A 11 10.05 9.90 4.79
CA THR A 11 9.57 9.13 5.95
C THR A 11 8.31 8.35 5.59
N ALA A 12 7.34 8.96 4.89
CA ALA A 12 6.12 8.29 4.47
C ALA A 12 6.42 7.09 3.56
N ALA A 13 7.34 7.23 2.60
CA ALA A 13 7.73 6.12 1.73
C ALA A 13 8.36 4.96 2.52
N TYR A 14 9.23 5.24 3.50
CA TYR A 14 9.81 4.20 4.34
C TYR A 14 8.77 3.50 5.23
N VAL A 15 7.83 4.25 5.80
CA VAL A 15 6.72 3.68 6.58
C VAL A 15 5.86 2.77 5.70
N GLY A 16 5.55 3.22 4.47
CA GLY A 16 4.81 2.40 3.50
C GLY A 16 5.58 1.15 3.10
N CYS A 17 6.89 1.24 2.89
CA CYS A 17 7.74 0.09 2.59
C CYS A 17 7.81 -0.90 3.77
N ALA A 18 7.93 -0.41 5.00
CA ALA A 18 7.91 -1.26 6.19
C ALA A 18 6.58 -2.01 6.32
N SER A 19 5.47 -1.31 6.07
CA SER A 19 4.12 -1.89 6.06
C SER A 19 3.98 -2.99 4.99
N ALA A 20 4.37 -2.70 3.75
CA ALA A 20 4.34 -3.68 2.67
C ALA A 20 5.28 -4.86 2.92
N ALA A 21 6.47 -4.64 3.51
CA ALA A 21 7.39 -5.70 3.90
C ALA A 21 6.80 -6.61 4.98
N ALA A 22 6.13 -6.04 6.00
CA ALA A 22 5.47 -6.82 7.04
C ALA A 22 4.34 -7.70 6.46
N TYR A 23 3.52 -7.13 5.56
CA TYR A 23 2.48 -7.88 4.86
C TYR A 23 3.06 -8.97 3.95
N ALA A 24 4.11 -8.67 3.18
CA ALA A 24 4.81 -9.63 2.34
C ALA A 24 5.42 -10.77 3.17
N ALA A 25 5.99 -10.47 4.33
CA ALA A 25 6.55 -11.48 5.23
C ALA A 25 5.46 -12.43 5.76
N LEU A 26 4.31 -11.90 6.17
CA LEU A 26 3.17 -12.73 6.61
C LEU A 26 2.67 -13.64 5.47
N LYS A 27 2.47 -13.07 4.27
CA LYS A 27 2.04 -13.84 3.09
C LYS A 27 3.08 -14.86 2.65
N GLY A 28 4.36 -14.52 2.72
CA GLY A 28 5.47 -15.42 2.44
C GLY A 28 5.55 -16.56 3.45
N ALA A 29 5.32 -16.28 4.74
CA ALA A 29 5.24 -17.32 5.77
C ALA A 29 4.12 -18.31 5.49
N TRP A 30 2.92 -17.84 5.12
CA TRP A 30 1.83 -18.73 4.69
C TRP A 30 2.19 -19.52 3.44
N ALA A 31 2.88 -18.89 2.48
CA ALA A 31 3.30 -19.56 1.25
C ALA A 31 4.33 -20.69 1.50
N LEU A 32 5.09 -20.58 2.59
CA LEU A 32 6.02 -21.60 3.08
C LEU A 32 5.34 -22.64 3.99
N GLY A 33 4.01 -22.58 4.16
CA GLY A 33 3.22 -23.53 4.95
C GLY A 33 3.00 -23.12 6.41
N SER A 34 3.34 -21.89 6.81
CA SER A 34 3.00 -21.41 8.14
C SER A 34 1.49 -21.24 8.31
N THR A 35 0.98 -21.52 9.51
CA THR A 35 -0.42 -21.32 9.91
C THR A 35 -0.58 -20.14 10.87
N LEU A 36 0.39 -19.24 10.93
CA LEU A 36 0.36 -18.06 11.79
C LEU A 36 -0.94 -17.28 11.62
N GLY A 37 -1.75 -17.22 12.68
CA GLY A 37 -3.00 -16.46 12.68
C GLY A 37 -4.15 -17.09 11.92
N VAL A 38 -4.00 -18.32 11.42
CA VAL A 38 -5.09 -19.10 10.83
C VAL A 38 -5.91 -19.73 11.95
N SER A 39 -7.23 -19.48 11.96
CA SER A 39 -8.15 -20.05 12.94
C SER A 39 -8.86 -21.31 12.43
N ASP A 40 -9.08 -21.39 11.12
CA ASP A 40 -9.66 -22.54 10.44
C ASP A 40 -8.90 -22.81 9.14
N GLY A 41 -8.16 -23.93 9.11
CA GLY A 41 -7.33 -24.30 7.97
C GLY A 41 -8.14 -24.76 6.75
N GLU A 42 -9.29 -25.41 6.95
CA GLU A 42 -10.10 -25.90 5.84
C GLU A 42 -10.76 -24.75 5.10
N VAL A 43 -11.33 -23.79 5.84
CA VAL A 43 -11.91 -22.57 5.27
C VAL A 43 -10.83 -21.72 4.59
N PHE A 44 -9.65 -21.63 5.19
CA PHE A 44 -8.51 -20.92 4.60
C PHE A 44 -8.06 -21.55 3.29
N ASP A 45 -7.90 -22.87 3.23
CA ASP A 45 -7.53 -23.59 2.00
C ASP A 45 -8.60 -23.47 0.90
N ALA A 46 -9.89 -23.55 1.27
CA ALA A 46 -10.99 -23.32 0.35
C ALA A 46 -10.94 -21.91 -0.24
N PHE A 47 -10.67 -20.90 0.59
CA PHE A 47 -10.48 -19.52 0.15
C PHE A 47 -9.28 -19.35 -0.80
N LEU A 48 -8.13 -19.97 -0.50
CA LEU A 48 -6.97 -19.93 -1.39
C LEU A 48 -7.27 -20.56 -2.75
N LYS A 49 -7.99 -21.69 -2.78
CA LYS A 49 -8.40 -22.34 -4.03
C LYS A 49 -9.29 -21.45 -4.89
N GLN A 50 -10.24 -20.73 -4.29
CA GLN A 50 -11.09 -19.77 -5.01
C GLN A 50 -10.29 -18.62 -5.65
N LEU A 51 -9.16 -18.24 -5.04
CA LEU A 51 -8.26 -17.21 -5.55
C LEU A 51 -7.24 -17.71 -6.59
N GLY A 52 -7.42 -18.92 -7.13
CA GLY A 52 -6.48 -19.52 -8.09
C GLY A 52 -5.35 -20.34 -7.46
N GLY A 53 -5.52 -20.72 -6.19
CA GLY A 53 -4.62 -21.60 -5.44
C GLY A 53 -3.55 -20.85 -4.63
N PRO A 54 -2.79 -21.58 -3.79
CA PRO A 54 -1.83 -20.99 -2.86
C PRO A 54 -0.73 -20.18 -3.57
N LEU A 55 -0.30 -20.65 -4.75
CA LEU A 55 0.72 -19.97 -5.55
C LEU A 55 0.26 -18.56 -5.93
N VAL A 56 -0.95 -18.42 -6.50
CA VAL A 56 -1.48 -17.11 -6.91
C VAL A 56 -1.87 -16.29 -5.69
N ALA A 57 -2.64 -16.87 -4.76
CA ALA A 57 -3.19 -16.15 -3.62
C ALA A 57 -2.13 -15.63 -2.61
N LEU A 58 -0.98 -16.28 -2.54
CA LEU A 58 0.09 -15.92 -1.60
C LEU A 58 1.25 -15.27 -2.35
N TRP A 59 1.91 -15.96 -3.28
CA TRP A 59 3.11 -15.41 -3.94
C TRP A 59 2.81 -14.21 -4.82
N ALA A 60 1.67 -14.16 -5.54
CA ALA A 60 1.34 -12.96 -6.31
C ALA A 60 1.14 -11.74 -5.38
N THR A 61 0.60 -11.94 -4.18
CA THR A 61 0.45 -10.85 -3.21
C THR A 61 1.77 -10.41 -2.58
N VAL A 62 2.72 -11.34 -2.38
CA VAL A 62 4.10 -11.01 -1.99
C VAL A 62 4.76 -10.16 -3.08
N LEU A 63 4.68 -10.58 -4.34
CA LEU A 63 5.24 -9.84 -5.47
C LEU A 63 4.59 -8.45 -5.61
N LEU A 64 3.28 -8.35 -5.42
CA LEU A 64 2.56 -7.08 -5.47
C LEU A 64 2.99 -6.14 -4.33
N ALA A 65 3.21 -6.67 -3.12
CA ALA A 65 3.72 -5.89 -1.99
C ALA A 65 5.15 -5.38 -2.25
N LEU A 66 6.02 -6.22 -2.80
CA LEU A 66 7.37 -5.81 -3.22
C LEU A 66 7.33 -4.75 -4.33
N LEU A 67 6.40 -4.90 -5.29
CA LEU A 67 6.17 -3.90 -6.33
C LEU A 67 5.69 -2.57 -5.73
N ALA A 68 4.79 -2.62 -4.75
CA ALA A 68 4.35 -1.42 -4.04
C ALA A 68 5.51 -0.72 -3.32
N CYS A 69 6.39 -1.47 -2.64
CA CYS A 69 7.64 -0.92 -2.08
C CYS A 69 8.50 -0.25 -3.16
N ALA A 70 8.72 -0.93 -4.29
CA ALA A 70 9.52 -0.41 -5.38
C ALA A 70 8.92 0.90 -5.94
N ILE A 71 7.59 0.97 -6.10
CA ILE A 71 6.92 2.20 -6.56
C ILE A 71 7.09 3.32 -5.53
N LEU A 72 6.85 3.07 -4.24
CA LEU A 72 7.06 4.07 -3.17
C LEU A 72 8.50 4.59 -3.15
N LEU A 73 9.49 3.70 -3.24
CA LEU A 73 10.89 4.07 -3.31
C LEU A 73 11.19 4.88 -4.58
N SER A 74 10.60 4.53 -5.72
CA SER A 74 10.77 5.29 -6.97
C SER A 74 10.25 6.73 -6.87
N LEU A 75 9.30 7.01 -5.97
CA LEU A 75 8.78 8.37 -5.78
C LEU A 75 9.77 9.27 -5.03
N VAL A 76 10.67 8.67 -4.24
CA VAL A 76 11.59 9.40 -3.34
C VAL A 76 13.05 9.30 -3.76
N GLN A 77 13.47 8.16 -4.31
CA GLN A 77 14.85 7.87 -4.65
C GLN A 77 15.24 8.42 -6.03
N PRO A 78 16.53 8.75 -6.25
CA PRO A 78 16.98 9.40 -7.49
C PRO A 78 16.76 8.54 -8.74
N TRP A 79 16.78 7.22 -8.61
CA TRP A 79 16.57 6.29 -9.73
C TRP A 79 15.16 6.41 -10.33
N GLY A 80 14.14 6.73 -9.54
CA GLY A 80 12.77 6.87 -10.03
C GLY A 80 12.52 8.14 -10.86
N ARG A 81 13.48 9.08 -10.89
CA ARG A 81 13.43 10.22 -11.81
C ARG A 81 13.46 9.81 -13.29
N ARG A 82 13.96 8.61 -13.60
CA ARG A 82 13.98 8.04 -14.95
C ARG A 82 12.59 7.63 -15.45
N ILE A 83 11.62 7.44 -14.55
CA ILE A 83 10.25 7.02 -14.91
C ILE A 83 9.43 8.24 -15.34
N PRO A 84 8.65 8.15 -16.44
CA PRO A 84 7.74 9.22 -16.86
C PRO A 84 6.85 9.69 -15.71
N ARG A 85 6.74 11.01 -15.54
CA ARG A 85 5.89 11.63 -14.52
C ARG A 85 4.43 11.15 -14.52
N PRO A 86 3.72 11.05 -15.68
CA PRO A 86 2.32 10.62 -15.67
C PRO A 86 2.17 9.19 -15.16
N LEU A 87 3.12 8.30 -15.49
CA LEU A 87 3.11 6.91 -15.05
C LEU A 87 3.34 6.78 -13.55
N ARG A 88 4.26 7.58 -12.97
CA ARG A 88 4.46 7.60 -11.52
C ARG A 88 3.23 8.11 -10.77
N ALA A 89 2.61 9.17 -11.29
CA ALA A 89 1.41 9.73 -10.69
C ALA A 89 0.24 8.75 -10.73
N SER A 90 -0.01 8.08 -11.87
CA SER A 90 -1.08 7.09 -11.97
C SER A 90 -0.86 5.91 -11.04
N LEU A 91 0.38 5.39 -10.94
CA LEU A 91 0.72 4.30 -10.02
C LEU A 91 0.54 4.72 -8.55
N ALA A 92 0.93 5.95 -8.19
CA ALA A 92 0.77 6.43 -6.83
C ALA A 92 -0.71 6.61 -6.46
N TRP A 93 -1.54 7.12 -7.37
CA TRP A 93 -2.99 7.23 -7.16
C TRP A 93 -3.67 5.88 -7.12
N LEU A 94 -3.24 4.92 -7.94
CA LEU A 94 -3.76 3.55 -7.89
C LEU A 94 -3.47 2.91 -6.52
N GLY A 95 -2.25 3.10 -5.99
CA GLY A 95 -1.89 2.66 -4.64
C GLY A 95 -2.71 3.34 -3.55
N ALA A 96 -3.09 4.61 -3.73
CA ALA A 96 -3.90 5.35 -2.76
C ALA A 96 -5.32 4.77 -2.57
N ILE A 97 -5.85 4.03 -3.56
CA ILE A 97 -7.15 3.35 -3.45
C ILE A 97 -7.15 2.29 -2.34
N MET A 98 -5.99 1.77 -1.95
CA MET A 98 -5.86 0.85 -0.81
C MET A 98 -6.26 1.50 0.52
N ALA A 99 -6.16 2.83 0.67
CA ALA A 99 -6.47 3.53 1.92
C ALA A 99 -7.95 3.39 2.33
N PRO A 100 -8.94 3.77 1.50
CA PRO A 100 -10.35 3.61 1.87
C PRO A 100 -10.73 2.15 2.05
N ILE A 101 -10.21 1.23 1.22
CA ILE A 101 -10.49 -0.21 1.35
C ILE A 101 -9.96 -0.74 2.68
N GLY A 102 -8.70 -0.43 3.01
CA GLY A 102 -8.08 -0.82 4.27
C GLY A 102 -8.81 -0.24 5.47
N LEU A 103 -9.19 1.04 5.41
CA LEU A 103 -9.88 1.72 6.50
C LEU A 103 -11.27 1.15 6.77
N ILE A 104 -12.07 0.93 5.71
CA ILE A 104 -13.40 0.34 5.83
C ILE A 104 -13.29 -1.07 6.41
N ARG A 105 -12.38 -1.90 5.88
CA ARG A 105 -12.22 -3.27 6.36
C ARG A 105 -11.68 -3.35 7.78
N LEU A 106 -10.74 -2.48 8.14
CA LEU A 106 -10.23 -2.35 9.50
C LEU A 106 -11.37 -1.97 10.46
N GLY A 107 -12.20 -1.00 10.09
CA GLY A 107 -13.35 -0.59 10.90
C GLY A 107 -14.36 -1.72 11.11
N VAL A 108 -14.69 -2.46 10.05
CA VAL A 108 -15.57 -3.64 10.14
C VAL A 108 -14.96 -4.71 11.05
N THR A 109 -13.68 -5.04 10.88
CA THR A 109 -13.00 -6.03 11.72
C THR A 109 -12.96 -5.62 13.20
N ILE A 110 -12.70 -4.35 13.51
CA ILE A 110 -12.72 -3.85 14.89
C ILE A 110 -14.14 -3.96 15.46
N ALA A 111 -15.15 -3.58 14.71
CA ALA A 111 -16.55 -3.68 15.13
C ALA A 111 -16.96 -5.15 15.40
N GLU A 112 -16.62 -6.07 14.51
CA GLU A 112 -16.87 -7.51 14.68
C GLU A 112 -16.13 -8.08 15.90
N THR A 113 -14.89 -7.64 16.14
CA THR A 113 -14.10 -8.06 17.31
C THR A 113 -14.76 -7.61 18.62
N ILE A 114 -15.23 -6.36 18.67
CA ILE A 114 -15.93 -5.81 19.86
C ILE A 114 -17.27 -6.52 20.07
N ALA A 115 -17.97 -6.85 18.99
CA ALA A 115 -19.23 -7.59 19.04
C ALA A 115 -19.06 -9.07 19.42
N GLY A 116 -17.84 -9.59 19.47
CA GLY A 116 -17.56 -11.00 19.74
C GLY A 116 -17.99 -11.93 18.60
N ASN A 117 -18.14 -11.42 17.38
CA ASN A 117 -18.51 -12.22 16.23
C ASN A 117 -17.36 -13.15 15.82
N PRO A 118 -17.67 -14.39 15.40
CA PRO A 118 -16.63 -15.33 14.96
C PRO A 118 -16.02 -14.89 13.63
N PHE A 119 -14.69 -15.01 13.53
CA PHE A 119 -13.96 -14.79 12.29
C PHE A 119 -13.79 -16.12 11.55
N PRO A 120 -14.13 -16.19 10.25
CA PRO A 120 -14.32 -17.46 9.55
C PRO A 120 -13.02 -18.19 9.20
N MET A 121 -11.88 -17.49 9.05
CA MET A 121 -10.64 -18.14 8.59
C MET A 121 -9.36 -17.70 9.33
N LEU A 122 -9.29 -16.44 9.80
CA LEU A 122 -8.13 -15.89 10.50
C LEU A 122 -8.54 -15.36 11.87
N THR A 123 -7.57 -15.29 12.78
CA THR A 123 -7.76 -14.62 14.06
C THR A 123 -8.02 -13.11 13.88
N PRO A 124 -8.79 -12.47 14.79
CA PRO A 124 -9.06 -11.04 14.72
C PRO A 124 -7.78 -10.19 14.63
N ALA A 125 -6.75 -10.56 15.41
CA ALA A 125 -5.45 -9.88 15.41
C ALA A 125 -4.78 -9.90 14.02
N THR A 126 -4.93 -10.99 13.27
CA THR A 126 -4.37 -11.13 11.93
C THR A 126 -5.11 -10.26 10.92
N TYR A 127 -6.45 -10.24 10.98
CA TYR A 127 -7.24 -9.33 10.13
C TYR A 127 -6.91 -7.86 10.41
N ILE A 128 -6.86 -7.47 11.69
CA ILE A 128 -6.48 -6.11 12.10
C ILE A 128 -5.10 -5.75 11.54
N SER A 129 -4.11 -6.64 11.70
CA SER A 129 -2.75 -6.42 11.23
C SER A 129 -2.70 -6.23 9.71
N VAL A 130 -3.39 -7.09 8.94
CA VAL A 130 -3.45 -7.01 7.48
C VAL A 130 -4.12 -5.72 7.01
N TYR A 131 -5.28 -5.37 7.56
CA TYR A 131 -6.00 -4.17 7.13
C TYR A 131 -5.31 -2.88 7.59
N MET A 132 -4.63 -2.89 8.74
CA MET A 132 -3.76 -1.80 9.16
C MET A 132 -2.62 -1.59 8.16
N CYS A 133 -2.00 -2.68 7.68
CA CYS A 133 -0.95 -2.57 6.66
C CYS A 133 -1.46 -1.91 5.38
N PHE A 134 -2.65 -2.31 4.89
CA PHE A 134 -3.25 -1.69 3.70
C PHE A 134 -3.62 -0.23 3.89
N THR A 135 -4.17 0.15 5.05
CA THR A 135 -4.47 1.54 5.37
C THR A 135 -3.22 2.39 5.37
N VAL A 136 -2.17 1.95 6.07
CA VAL A 136 -0.88 2.65 6.12
C VAL A 136 -0.27 2.75 4.72
N LEU A 137 -0.26 1.65 3.97
CA LEU A 137 0.29 1.62 2.61
C LEU A 137 -0.45 2.61 1.70
N GLY A 138 -1.79 2.57 1.67
CA GLY A 138 -2.59 3.47 0.86
C GLY A 138 -2.42 4.95 1.26
N LEU A 139 -2.34 5.25 2.56
CA LEU A 139 -2.12 6.60 3.06
C LEU A 139 -0.74 7.13 2.64
N THR A 140 0.30 6.30 2.72
CA THR A 140 1.65 6.70 2.29
C THR A 140 1.72 6.97 0.78
N PHE A 141 1.01 6.19 -0.04
CA PHE A 141 0.83 6.48 -1.46
C PHE A 141 0.09 7.80 -1.70
N ALA A 142 -1.00 8.05 -0.98
CA ALA A 142 -1.76 9.29 -1.09
C ALA A 142 -0.92 10.52 -0.72
N VAL A 143 -0.18 10.46 0.40
CA VAL A 143 0.69 11.54 0.88
C VAL A 143 1.82 11.81 -0.11
N THR A 144 2.49 10.76 -0.60
CA THR A 144 3.59 10.92 -1.58
C THR A 144 3.08 11.45 -2.92
N ALA A 145 1.94 10.97 -3.41
CA ALA A 145 1.28 11.49 -4.62
C ALA A 145 0.89 12.97 -4.49
N TRP A 146 0.25 13.33 -3.37
CA TRP A 146 -0.19 14.70 -3.12
C TRP A 146 0.98 15.68 -3.10
N ARG A 147 2.04 15.35 -2.34
CA ARG A 147 3.22 16.22 -2.18
C ARG A 147 4.00 16.41 -3.48
N THR A 148 4.11 15.36 -4.29
CA THR A 148 4.80 15.44 -5.60
C THR A 148 4.03 16.27 -6.63
N ARG A 149 2.69 16.36 -6.52
CA ARG A 149 1.85 17.22 -7.36
C ARG A 149 1.94 18.70 -6.95
N SER A 150 1.95 19.00 -5.66
CA SER A 150 2.03 20.38 -5.13
C SER A 150 3.36 21.09 -5.42
N ALA A 151 4.41 20.35 -5.76
CA ALA A 151 5.73 20.89 -6.07
C ALA A 151 5.87 21.45 -7.51
N GLN A 152 4.81 21.50 -8.32
CA GLN A 152 4.87 22.17 -9.62
C GLN A 152 4.71 23.68 -9.45
N PRO A 153 5.72 24.49 -9.81
CA PRO A 153 5.52 25.92 -10.00
C PRO A 153 4.49 26.09 -11.11
N THR A 154 3.49 26.93 -10.86
CA THR A 154 2.60 27.48 -11.89
C THR A 154 3.44 27.87 -13.09
N ARG A 155 3.16 27.25 -14.24
CA ARG A 155 3.77 27.60 -15.53
C ARG A 155 3.44 29.08 -15.74
N ARG A 156 4.41 29.96 -15.47
CA ARG A 156 4.24 31.42 -15.61
C ARG A 156 3.76 31.63 -17.05
N PRO A 157 2.59 32.25 -17.29
CA PRO A 157 2.19 32.60 -18.64
C PRO A 157 3.34 33.40 -19.23
N ALA A 158 3.85 32.98 -20.39
CA ALA A 158 4.78 33.80 -21.14
C ALA A 158 4.05 35.11 -21.39
N THR A 159 4.51 36.20 -20.76
CA THR A 159 4.11 37.55 -21.14
C THR A 159 4.58 37.70 -22.57
N HIS A 160 3.67 37.46 -23.53
CA HIS A 160 3.86 37.86 -24.91
C HIS A 160 3.93 39.39 -24.88
N GLY A 161 5.16 39.90 -24.85
CA GLY A 161 5.43 41.25 -25.30
C GLY A 161 5.04 41.33 -26.76
N ALA A 162 4.05 42.16 -27.06
CA ALA A 162 3.82 42.75 -28.36
C ALA A 162 2.92 43.97 -28.13
N ALA A 163 3.16 45.15 -28.69
CA ALA A 163 4.32 45.80 -29.27
C ALA A 163 3.85 47.26 -29.36
N SER A 164 4.81 48.17 -29.23
CA SER A 164 4.71 49.61 -29.46
C SER A 164 4.06 49.99 -30.80
#